data_AF-A0A1F7FN55-F1
#
_entry.id   AF-A0A1F7FN55-F1
#
_cell.length_a   1.000
_cell.length_b   1.000
_cell.length_c   1.000
_cell.angle_alpha   90.00
_cell.angle_beta   90.00
_cell.angle_gamma   90.00
#
_symmetry.space_group_name_H-M   'P 1'
#
loop_
_entity.id
_entity.type
_entity.pdbx_description
1 polymer ?
#
loop_
_entity_poly.entity_id
_entity_poly.type
_entity_poly.pdbx_seq_one_letter_code
_entity_poly.pdbx_strand_id
1 'polypeptide(L)'
;MKVAKFCGAIFACLLVLITVGAPAADDIELDIESGKALLQTGNFKRSAELFNRTLTQKKEELKDHPRHAEVWYLFSVSLRKLGRTDLADKALERAKKLRELSQATKATPPGENIATETDFSATVSEAPVDSHPGKDLSPDKKPAMNAATDNKPDEQTPSDKEPVSEPAKDKNQNAESTPKAADLASLKNEKAKAAYQKAMTHLEAGQTQKAADELLVAVDAEPGNIELLGKTAEIVDQIGSSYYQRAIRVYKELDKVNSGKLTIKQQTAWVRACMFASKPDLTLAETILFPLLKKDPENVELLVLSAQLDTENKKYQLAVASYERIIKLDATNMTAYLGLGDVYQRMNQFPKAIEILQKARSMWPESFMPLVCLGKAYLKNGNNGFALVMFNLAYEMNPESFDVNLAMLEILAQGADYRANLHLAKCESIVRGDPRVEFWKAVFLELDEYPAKAIQIYSLLALYEDEIAYRAKLRLGQLYSGKGHESFPGDLLVRERPRFSRVYRAMFNQEFAYSYFQDYLAKMPDAPAAQAVKSWIYENEEGVRRAREFEALIQSQLKTN
;
A
#
# COMPACT_ATOMS: atom_id res chain seq x y z
N MET A 1 7.21 -54.34 -25.46
CA MET A 1 8.62 -54.17 -25.03
C MET A 1 9.25 -52.85 -25.53
N LYS A 2 8.67 -51.67 -25.23
CA LYS A 2 9.32 -50.35 -25.53
C LYS A 2 9.26 -49.32 -24.39
N VAL A 3 8.81 -49.71 -23.19
CA VAL A 3 8.80 -48.85 -21.98
C VAL A 3 10.00 -49.11 -21.06
N ALA A 4 10.45 -50.37 -20.97
CA ALA A 4 11.55 -50.81 -20.09
C ALA A 4 12.98 -50.33 -20.47
N LYS A 5 13.13 -49.43 -21.46
CA LYS A 5 14.43 -48.87 -21.86
C LYS A 5 14.64 -47.39 -21.51
N PHE A 6 13.60 -46.67 -21.06
CA PHE A 6 13.76 -45.24 -20.72
C PHE A 6 14.17 -45.02 -19.26
N CYS A 7 13.68 -45.84 -18.31
CA CYS A 7 14.05 -45.74 -16.90
C CYS A 7 15.54 -46.02 -16.63
N GLY A 8 16.23 -46.74 -17.53
CA GLY A 8 17.66 -47.02 -17.41
C GLY A 8 18.58 -45.83 -17.72
N ALA A 9 18.11 -44.80 -18.43
CA ALA A 9 18.94 -43.66 -18.79
C ALA A 9 19.08 -42.64 -17.64
N ILE A 10 18.01 -42.42 -16.89
CA ILE A 10 17.99 -41.44 -15.78
C ILE A 10 18.87 -41.90 -14.61
N PHE A 11 18.97 -43.21 -14.37
CA PHE A 11 19.83 -43.77 -13.32
C PHE A 11 21.34 -43.70 -13.66
N ALA A 12 21.71 -43.48 -14.93
CA ALA A 12 23.11 -43.44 -15.37
C ALA A 12 23.76 -42.05 -15.18
N CYS A 13 22.99 -40.96 -15.25
CA CYS A 13 23.52 -39.60 -15.04
C CYS A 13 23.75 -39.24 -13.56
N LEU A 14 23.30 -40.09 -12.63
CA LEU A 14 23.40 -39.87 -11.17
C LEU A 14 24.64 -40.52 -10.53
N LEU A 15 25.56 -41.06 -11.34
CA LEU A 15 26.64 -41.96 -10.87
C LEU A 15 28.03 -41.67 -11.48
N VAL A 16 28.30 -40.41 -11.88
CA VAL A 16 29.56 -40.01 -12.55
C VAL A 16 30.37 -38.95 -11.75
N LEU A 17 29.96 -38.61 -10.52
CA LEU A 17 30.70 -37.70 -9.62
C LEU A 17 31.02 -38.32 -8.26
N ILE A 18 31.56 -39.55 -8.27
CA ILE A 18 32.35 -40.10 -7.16
C ILE A 18 33.60 -40.76 -7.75
N THR A 19 34.73 -40.02 -7.80
CA THR A 19 36.13 -40.50 -7.66
C THR A 19 37.17 -39.40 -8.02
N VAL A 20 37.14 -38.28 -7.30
CA VAL A 20 38.36 -37.52 -7.02
C VAL A 20 38.42 -37.33 -5.51
N GLY A 21 39.54 -37.70 -4.89
CA GLY A 21 39.70 -37.62 -3.44
C GLY A 21 39.91 -36.18 -2.98
N ALA A 22 38.95 -35.64 -2.24
CA ALA A 22 39.11 -34.47 -1.39
C ALA A 22 38.76 -34.87 0.07
N PRO A 23 39.37 -34.26 1.10
CA PRO A 23 38.99 -34.51 2.49
C PRO A 23 37.54 -34.05 2.76
N ALA A 24 36.95 -34.54 3.84
CA ALA A 24 35.63 -34.10 4.27
C ALA A 24 35.68 -32.60 4.64
N ALA A 25 35.01 -31.77 3.83
CA ALA A 25 34.88 -30.33 4.03
C ALA A 25 33.64 -29.79 3.30
N ASP A 26 32.64 -29.21 3.95
CA ASP A 26 32.24 -29.45 5.34
C ASP A 26 30.73 -29.16 5.47
N ASP A 27 29.95 -30.05 6.08
CA ASP A 27 28.48 -29.89 6.13
C ASP A 27 28.05 -28.77 7.10
N ILE A 28 29.00 -28.21 7.86
CA ILE A 28 28.81 -26.99 8.68
C ILE A 28 29.04 -25.73 7.84
N GLU A 29 30.03 -25.69 6.95
CA GLU A 29 30.28 -24.57 6.05
C GLU A 29 29.09 -24.33 5.10
N LEU A 30 28.50 -25.42 4.59
CA LEU A 30 27.30 -25.38 3.75
C LEU A 30 26.08 -24.85 4.53
N ASP A 31 25.88 -25.26 5.79
CA ASP A 31 24.84 -24.71 6.68
C ASP A 31 25.07 -23.19 6.90
N ILE A 32 26.31 -22.73 7.07
CA ILE A 32 26.63 -21.32 7.33
C ILE A 32 26.32 -20.42 6.14
N GLU A 33 26.87 -20.72 4.95
CA GLU A 33 26.67 -19.85 3.78
C GLU A 33 25.23 -19.94 3.25
N SER A 34 24.56 -21.10 3.40
CA SER A 34 23.10 -21.21 3.19
C SER A 34 22.32 -20.34 4.18
N GLY A 35 22.70 -20.34 5.45
CA GLY A 35 22.08 -19.51 6.50
C GLY A 35 22.23 -18.01 6.25
N LYS A 36 23.38 -17.59 5.69
CA LYS A 36 23.61 -16.20 5.21
C LYS A 36 22.77 -15.86 3.99
N ALA A 37 22.67 -16.74 3.00
CA ALA A 37 21.80 -16.52 1.83
C ALA A 37 20.32 -16.38 2.26
N LEU A 38 19.88 -17.16 3.26
CA LEU A 38 18.55 -17.03 3.87
C LEU A 38 18.38 -15.71 4.65
N LEU A 39 19.43 -15.18 5.30
CA LEU A 39 19.41 -13.83 5.90
C LEU A 39 19.29 -12.73 4.84
N GLN A 40 20.08 -12.80 3.76
CA GLN A 40 20.07 -11.82 2.67
C GLN A 40 18.73 -11.79 1.91
N THR A 41 18.11 -12.96 1.72
CA THR A 41 16.77 -13.09 1.11
C THR A 41 15.61 -12.84 2.07
N GLY A 42 15.87 -12.40 3.31
CA GLY A 42 14.85 -12.05 4.30
C GLY A 42 14.13 -13.25 4.94
N ASN A 43 14.56 -14.49 4.66
CA ASN A 43 13.95 -15.70 5.19
C ASN A 43 14.50 -16.05 6.59
N PHE A 44 14.34 -15.10 7.52
CA PHE A 44 14.88 -15.18 8.88
C PHE A 44 14.41 -16.42 9.64
N LYS A 45 13.19 -16.90 9.37
CA LYS A 45 12.64 -18.13 9.97
C LYS A 45 13.46 -19.36 9.57
N ARG A 46 13.63 -19.62 8.27
CA ARG A 46 14.43 -20.78 7.81
C ARG A 46 15.89 -20.65 8.24
N SER A 47 16.44 -19.44 8.26
CA SER A 47 17.80 -19.22 8.78
C SER A 47 17.93 -19.57 10.27
N ALA A 48 16.98 -19.14 11.11
CA ALA A 48 16.94 -19.52 12.53
C ALA A 48 16.74 -21.04 12.73
N GLU A 49 15.87 -21.67 11.94
CA GLU A 49 15.63 -23.13 11.99
C GLU A 49 16.89 -23.91 11.57
N LEU A 50 17.61 -23.43 10.54
CA LEU A 50 18.87 -24.00 10.05
C LEU A 50 19.95 -23.92 11.13
N PHE A 51 20.24 -22.72 11.66
CA PHE A 51 21.27 -22.58 12.68
C PHE A 51 20.92 -23.30 13.98
N ASN A 52 19.64 -23.32 14.39
CA ASN A 52 19.20 -24.12 15.54
C ASN A 52 19.43 -25.63 15.31
N ARG A 53 19.23 -26.12 14.08
CA ARG A 53 19.56 -27.50 13.69
C ARG A 53 21.06 -27.77 13.81
N THR A 54 21.92 -26.92 13.23
CA THR A 54 23.38 -27.05 13.31
C THR A 54 23.86 -27.04 14.77
N LEU A 55 23.35 -26.10 15.59
CA LEU A 55 23.69 -25.96 17.02
C LEU A 55 23.23 -27.11 17.91
N THR A 56 22.23 -27.90 17.51
CA THR A 56 21.66 -28.99 18.32
C THR A 56 22.04 -30.39 17.83
N GLN A 57 22.10 -30.60 16.51
CA GLN A 57 22.38 -31.91 15.91
C GLN A 57 23.87 -32.12 15.64
N LYS A 58 24.58 -31.11 15.13
CA LYS A 58 26.04 -31.15 14.85
C LYS A 58 26.88 -30.63 16.02
N LYS A 59 26.36 -30.73 17.25
CA LYS A 59 26.90 -30.03 18.43
C LYS A 59 28.36 -30.36 18.74
N GLU A 60 28.75 -31.63 18.66
CA GLU A 60 30.13 -32.05 19.00
C GLU A 60 31.11 -31.76 17.85
N GLU A 61 30.67 -31.82 16.59
CA GLU A 61 31.46 -31.42 15.41
C GLU A 61 31.71 -29.89 15.42
N LEU A 62 30.65 -29.11 15.67
CA LEU A 62 30.71 -27.66 15.71
C LEU A 62 31.53 -27.13 16.89
N LYS A 63 31.61 -27.88 17.99
CA LYS A 63 32.28 -27.48 19.24
C LYS A 63 33.70 -26.97 18.99
N ASP A 64 34.45 -27.71 18.18
CA ASP A 64 35.87 -27.48 17.89
C ASP A 64 36.08 -26.80 16.50
N HIS A 65 34.99 -26.42 15.81
CA HIS A 65 35.00 -25.78 14.48
C HIS A 65 35.36 -24.28 14.56
N PRO A 66 36.24 -23.75 13.69
CA PRO A 66 36.72 -22.37 13.78
C PRO A 66 35.61 -21.30 13.70
N ARG A 67 34.51 -21.58 12.99
CA ARG A 67 33.37 -20.66 12.82
C ARG A 67 32.26 -20.83 13.86
N HIS A 68 32.46 -21.60 14.94
CA HIS A 68 31.45 -21.83 15.99
C HIS A 68 30.87 -20.53 16.58
N ALA A 69 31.71 -19.52 16.83
CA ALA A 69 31.26 -18.20 17.29
C ALA A 69 30.37 -17.48 16.25
N GLU A 70 30.67 -17.62 14.95
CA GLU A 70 29.87 -17.04 13.86
C GLU A 70 28.50 -17.71 13.74
N VAL A 71 28.39 -19.03 13.96
CA VAL A 71 27.09 -19.74 13.98
C VAL A 71 26.17 -19.18 15.08
N TRP A 72 26.69 -18.97 16.29
CA TRP A 72 25.91 -18.33 17.37
C TRP A 72 25.56 -16.87 17.05
N TYR A 73 26.46 -16.13 16.41
CA TYR A 73 26.19 -14.76 15.97
C TYR A 73 25.09 -14.71 14.91
N LEU A 74 25.18 -15.50 13.84
CA LEU A 74 24.18 -15.52 12.77
C LEU A 74 22.83 -16.03 13.28
N PHE A 75 22.81 -16.99 14.21
CA PHE A 75 21.59 -17.38 14.93
C PHE A 75 20.99 -16.22 15.73
N SER A 76 21.81 -15.42 16.43
CA SER A 76 21.34 -14.22 17.15
C SER A 76 20.72 -13.19 16.21
N VAL A 77 21.33 -12.96 15.03
CA VAL A 77 20.80 -12.05 14.00
C VAL A 77 19.44 -12.54 13.50
N SER A 78 19.32 -13.83 13.18
CA SER A 78 18.05 -14.45 12.76
C SER A 78 16.97 -14.31 13.84
N LEU A 79 17.30 -14.54 15.11
CA LEU A 79 16.37 -14.37 16.23
C LEU A 79 15.95 -12.91 16.45
N ARG A 80 16.89 -11.95 16.36
CA ARG A 80 16.58 -10.51 16.53
C ARG A 80 15.69 -10.00 15.40
N LYS A 81 15.90 -10.46 14.16
CA LYS A 81 15.01 -10.19 13.00
C LYS A 81 13.64 -10.88 13.09
N LEU A 82 13.50 -11.93 13.90
CA LEU A 82 12.22 -12.57 14.25
C LEU A 82 11.55 -11.95 15.49
N GLY A 83 12.06 -10.84 16.03
CA GLY A 83 11.52 -10.17 17.22
C GLY A 83 11.77 -10.92 18.54
N ARG A 84 12.67 -11.90 18.57
CA ARG A 84 12.99 -12.72 19.76
C ARG A 84 14.23 -12.20 20.47
N THR A 85 14.17 -10.95 20.95
CA THR A 85 15.25 -10.23 21.67
C THR A 85 15.93 -11.10 22.73
N ASP A 86 15.17 -11.64 23.67
CA ASP A 86 15.66 -12.34 24.86
C ASP A 86 16.43 -13.63 24.56
N LEU A 87 16.25 -14.18 23.35
CA LEU A 87 16.99 -15.34 22.84
C LEU A 87 18.14 -14.92 21.93
N ALA A 88 17.96 -13.84 21.15
CA ALA A 88 19.02 -13.24 20.36
C ALA A 88 20.18 -12.76 21.26
N ASP A 89 19.88 -12.04 22.33
CA ASP A 89 20.91 -11.45 23.19
C ASP A 89 21.69 -12.54 23.97
N LYS A 90 21.02 -13.64 24.37
CA LYS A 90 21.67 -14.84 24.94
C LYS A 90 22.54 -15.59 23.92
N ALA A 91 22.12 -15.66 22.65
CA ALA A 91 22.93 -16.24 21.58
C ALA A 91 24.15 -15.35 21.26
N LEU A 92 23.99 -14.03 21.29
CA LEU A 92 25.05 -13.04 21.07
C LEU A 92 26.09 -13.06 22.21
N GLU A 93 25.64 -13.14 23.47
CA GLU A 93 26.52 -13.30 24.64
C GLU A 93 27.36 -14.58 24.52
N ARG A 94 26.76 -15.68 24.03
CA ARG A 94 27.44 -16.94 23.81
C ARG A 94 28.43 -16.89 22.64
N ALA A 95 28.11 -16.17 21.56
CA ALA A 95 29.03 -15.90 20.46
C ALA A 95 30.27 -15.12 20.93
N LYS A 96 30.09 -14.07 21.75
CA LYS A 96 31.19 -13.26 22.30
C LYS A 96 32.14 -14.10 23.15
N LYS A 97 31.62 -14.86 24.12
CA LYS A 97 32.41 -15.76 24.98
C LYS A 97 33.19 -16.82 24.19
N LEU A 98 32.64 -17.33 23.08
CA LEU A 98 33.36 -18.26 22.20
C LEU A 98 34.49 -17.59 21.42
N ARG A 99 34.36 -16.30 21.03
CA ARG A 99 35.44 -15.54 20.40
C ARG A 99 36.55 -15.15 21.38
N GLU A 100 36.20 -14.77 22.60
CA GLU A 100 37.16 -14.51 23.69
C GLU A 100 38.04 -15.74 23.93
N LEU A 101 37.43 -16.94 24.01
CA LEU A 101 38.13 -18.21 24.17
C LEU A 101 39.01 -18.58 22.95
N SER A 102 38.62 -18.25 21.72
CA SER A 102 39.41 -18.54 20.50
C SER A 102 40.47 -17.49 20.17
N GLN A 103 40.40 -16.31 20.77
CA GLN A 103 41.46 -15.30 20.71
C GLN A 103 42.51 -15.53 21.81
N ALA A 104 42.10 -15.96 23.01
CA ALA A 104 43.02 -16.32 24.10
C ALA A 104 44.00 -17.46 23.74
N THR A 105 43.66 -18.32 22.78
CA THR A 105 44.49 -19.44 22.31
C THR A 105 45.40 -19.12 21.11
N LYS A 106 45.30 -17.92 20.51
CA LYS A 106 46.02 -17.54 19.27
C LYS A 106 47.28 -16.65 19.48
N ALA A 107 47.84 -16.62 20.69
CA ALA A 107 48.92 -15.68 21.03
C ALA A 107 50.31 -16.07 20.47
N THR A 108 50.67 -15.54 19.28
CA THR A 108 52.01 -15.49 18.65
C THR A 108 52.65 -16.81 18.19
N PRO A 109 53.61 -16.83 17.23
CA PRO A 109 54.29 -15.72 16.51
C PRO A 109 53.67 -15.39 15.13
N PRO A 110 54.13 -14.32 14.43
CA PRO A 110 53.42 -13.77 13.26
C PRO A 110 53.93 -14.31 11.91
N GLY A 111 53.03 -14.44 10.93
CA GLY A 111 53.46 -14.62 9.53
C GLY A 111 52.54 -15.38 8.57
N GLU A 112 51.22 -15.23 8.61
CA GLU A 112 50.35 -15.77 7.54
C GLU A 112 49.07 -14.94 7.33
N ASN A 113 48.56 -14.90 6.10
CA ASN A 113 47.43 -14.04 5.71
C ASN A 113 46.09 -14.64 6.16
N ILE A 114 45.45 -14.00 7.14
CA ILE A 114 44.11 -14.39 7.62
C ILE A 114 43.04 -13.70 6.75
N ALA A 115 42.10 -14.49 6.22
CA ALA A 115 40.93 -13.96 5.52
C ALA A 115 40.07 -13.07 6.44
N THR A 116 39.43 -12.04 5.89
CA THR A 116 38.75 -10.97 6.64
C THR A 116 37.76 -11.50 7.69
N GLU A 117 38.15 -11.51 8.97
CA GLU A 117 37.24 -11.86 10.07
C GLU A 117 36.08 -10.85 10.15
N THR A 118 34.86 -11.34 10.35
CA THR A 118 33.69 -10.49 10.59
C THR A 118 33.80 -9.81 11.95
N ASP A 119 33.50 -8.51 12.02
CA ASP A 119 33.51 -7.77 13.26
C ASP A 119 32.16 -7.92 14.00
N PHE A 120 32.22 -8.33 15.28
CA PHE A 120 31.05 -8.44 16.17
C PHE A 120 30.92 -7.23 17.12
N SER A 121 31.80 -6.22 16.99
CA SER A 121 31.69 -4.93 17.69
C SER A 121 30.58 -4.05 17.09
N ALA A 122 30.28 -4.26 15.81
CA ALA A 122 29.20 -3.60 15.08
C ALA A 122 27.82 -3.99 15.65
N THR A 123 27.34 -3.20 16.61
CA THR A 123 25.91 -3.15 16.92
C THR A 123 25.16 -2.77 15.66
N VAL A 124 24.14 -3.56 15.29
CA VAL A 124 23.16 -3.11 14.28
C VAL A 124 22.47 -1.90 14.87
N SER A 125 22.76 -0.72 14.32
CA SER A 125 22.57 0.57 14.98
C SER A 125 21.15 0.77 15.52
N GLU A 126 21.04 0.83 16.84
CA GLU A 126 19.88 1.37 17.53
C GLU A 126 19.94 2.90 17.42
N ALA A 127 18.97 3.51 16.74
CA ALA A 127 18.61 4.90 16.99
C ALA A 127 17.72 4.92 18.24
N PRO A 128 17.94 5.82 19.21
CA PRO A 128 17.38 5.67 20.55
C PRO A 128 15.88 5.96 20.61
N VAL A 129 15.17 5.15 21.40
CA VAL A 129 13.89 5.53 21.99
C VAL A 129 14.22 6.14 23.36
N ASP A 130 14.20 7.47 23.46
CA ASP A 130 14.27 8.12 24.76
C ASP A 130 13.02 7.78 25.58
N SER A 131 13.22 7.40 26.84
CA SER A 131 12.14 7.12 27.79
C SER A 131 12.36 7.96 29.05
N HIS A 132 11.36 8.77 29.39
CA HIS A 132 11.44 9.66 30.55
C HIS A 132 11.44 8.85 31.88
N PRO A 133 12.43 9.03 32.76
CA PRO A 133 12.17 8.96 34.20
C PRO A 133 11.36 10.20 34.61
N GLY A 134 10.37 10.02 35.49
CA GLY A 134 9.39 11.07 35.78
C GLY A 134 9.69 11.93 37.01
N LYS A 135 9.02 13.09 37.00
CA LYS A 135 8.56 13.89 38.15
C LYS A 135 9.52 14.79 38.95
N ASP A 136 8.93 15.94 39.29
CA ASP A 136 9.07 16.75 40.49
C ASP A 136 10.48 17.25 40.88
N LEU A 137 10.74 18.54 40.60
CA LEU A 137 11.07 19.55 41.63
C LEU A 137 11.02 20.99 41.06
N SER A 138 10.60 21.95 41.88
CA SER A 138 10.32 23.34 41.48
C SER A 138 11.55 24.25 41.51
N PRO A 139 11.63 25.28 40.65
CA PRO A 139 12.54 26.41 40.83
C PRO A 139 11.89 27.55 41.64
N ASP A 140 12.51 27.94 42.76
CA ASP A 140 12.22 29.19 43.47
C ASP A 140 13.54 29.93 43.80
N LYS A 141 13.46 31.25 43.94
CA LYS A 141 14.48 32.22 44.36
C LYS A 141 15.68 32.50 43.44
N LYS A 142 15.63 33.72 42.87
CA LYS A 142 16.79 34.58 42.54
C LYS A 142 17.68 34.82 43.78
N PRO A 143 18.90 35.36 43.60
CA PRO A 143 19.00 36.82 43.77
C PRO A 143 19.88 37.55 42.72
N ALA A 144 19.56 38.84 42.49
CA ALA A 144 20.46 40.01 42.30
C ALA A 144 21.59 39.98 41.24
N MET A 145 22.07 41.06 40.60
CA MET A 145 21.83 42.53 40.53
C MET A 145 22.70 43.03 39.34
N ASN A 146 22.63 44.23 38.74
CA ASN A 146 21.76 45.43 38.71
C ASN A 146 22.11 46.16 37.37
N ALA A 147 21.44 47.16 36.81
CA ALA A 147 20.21 47.94 37.07
C ALA A 147 19.61 48.31 35.67
N ALA A 148 18.91 49.41 35.32
CA ALA A 148 18.46 50.64 36.01
C ALA A 148 17.24 51.27 35.29
N THR A 149 16.61 52.23 35.97
CA THR A 149 15.84 53.43 35.52
C THR A 149 15.31 53.49 34.06
N ASP A 150 14.01 53.70 33.78
CA ASP A 150 12.81 53.99 34.62
C ASP A 150 11.53 53.79 33.74
N ASN A 151 10.26 53.98 34.13
CA ASN A 151 9.63 54.66 35.29
C ASN A 151 8.31 53.94 35.73
N LYS A 152 7.27 54.70 36.13
CA LYS A 152 6.01 54.28 36.80
C LYS A 152 4.88 55.32 36.57
N PRO A 153 3.62 55.12 37.06
CA PRO A 153 2.88 53.89 37.39
C PRO A 153 1.41 53.87 36.89
N ASP A 154 0.68 52.77 37.20
CA ASP A 154 -0.70 52.68 37.78
C ASP A 154 -1.30 51.32 37.35
N GLU A 155 -1.25 50.25 38.17
CA GLU A 155 -2.16 49.88 39.27
C GLU A 155 -3.65 49.73 38.86
N GLN A 156 -4.43 48.79 39.40
CA GLN A 156 -4.37 47.33 39.63
C GLN A 156 -5.78 46.92 40.16
N THR A 157 -6.11 45.63 40.20
CA THR A 157 -7.41 45.05 40.65
C THR A 157 -7.24 44.41 42.06
N PRO A 158 -8.14 43.54 42.66
CA PRO A 158 -9.45 43.01 42.25
C PRO A 158 -10.55 42.82 43.37
N SER A 159 -11.73 42.34 42.94
CA SER A 159 -12.68 41.37 43.58
C SER A 159 -13.16 41.48 45.04
N ASP A 160 -14.48 41.31 45.26
CA ASP A 160 -15.00 40.34 46.26
C ASP A 160 -16.41 39.77 45.91
N LYS A 161 -16.94 38.85 46.73
CA LYS A 161 -17.95 37.79 46.43
C LYS A 161 -19.45 38.15 46.38
N GLU A 162 -20.21 37.25 45.73
CA GLU A 162 -21.65 36.90 45.88
C GLU A 162 -22.07 36.50 47.33
N PRO A 163 -23.37 36.26 47.73
CA PRO A 163 -24.51 35.73 46.92
C PRO A 163 -25.98 36.14 47.28
N VAL A 164 -26.94 35.47 46.61
CA VAL A 164 -28.38 35.21 46.96
C VAL A 164 -29.46 36.26 46.63
N SER A 165 -30.29 35.95 45.61
CA SER A 165 -31.76 35.80 45.78
C SER A 165 -32.43 35.12 44.58
N GLU A 166 -33.20 34.05 44.81
CA GLU A 166 -34.18 33.45 43.87
C GLU A 166 -35.60 33.66 44.45
N PRO A 167 -36.70 33.59 43.67
CA PRO A 167 -37.30 32.28 43.37
C PRO A 167 -38.11 32.12 42.06
N ALA A 168 -37.95 30.94 41.45
CA ALA A 168 -39.01 30.04 40.95
C ALA A 168 -40.16 30.47 39.97
N LYS A 169 -40.19 29.77 38.82
CA LYS A 169 -41.37 29.24 38.05
C LYS A 169 -42.26 30.20 37.24
N ASP A 170 -42.34 29.94 35.92
CA ASP A 170 -43.35 29.00 35.41
C ASP A 170 -42.87 28.28 34.12
N LYS A 171 -43.73 27.48 33.48
CA LYS A 171 -43.38 26.43 32.51
C LYS A 171 -43.55 26.82 31.02
N ASN A 172 -42.55 26.41 30.24
CA ASN A 172 -42.69 25.72 28.95
C ASN A 172 -43.53 26.38 27.81
N GLN A 173 -42.85 27.08 26.91
CA GLN A 173 -43.22 27.11 25.48
C GLN A 173 -42.06 27.49 24.55
N ASN A 174 -42.17 27.08 23.29
CA ASN A 174 -41.10 27.11 22.28
C ASN A 174 -40.69 28.52 21.83
N ALA A 175 -39.40 28.72 21.55
CA ALA A 175 -38.92 29.59 20.46
C ALA A 175 -37.50 29.17 20.01
N GLU A 176 -37.22 29.33 18.72
CA GLU A 176 -35.98 28.87 18.06
C GLU A 176 -34.82 29.87 18.24
N SER A 177 -33.58 29.38 18.20
CA SER A 177 -32.40 30.14 17.74
C SER A 177 -31.13 29.28 17.62
N THR A 178 -31.19 28.21 16.82
CA THR A 178 -29.95 27.69 16.21
C THR A 178 -29.41 28.73 15.21
N PRO A 179 -28.08 28.91 15.09
CA PRO A 179 -27.52 29.79 14.07
C PRO A 179 -27.88 29.25 12.67
N LYS A 180 -28.37 30.12 11.79
CA LYS A 180 -28.79 29.71 10.44
C LYS A 180 -27.56 29.41 9.58
N ALA A 181 -27.43 28.15 9.15
CA ALA A 181 -26.63 27.82 7.98
C ALA A 181 -27.12 28.67 6.79
N ALA A 182 -26.18 29.27 6.04
CA ALA A 182 -26.52 30.31 5.07
C ALA A 182 -27.21 29.74 3.82
N ASP A 183 -28.53 29.95 3.71
CA ASP A 183 -29.34 29.50 2.58
C ASP A 183 -28.86 30.04 1.23
N LEU A 184 -28.83 29.17 0.22
CA LEU A 184 -28.55 29.53 -1.16
C LEU A 184 -29.78 30.25 -1.76
N ALA A 185 -29.78 31.58 -1.74
CA ALA A 185 -30.92 32.40 -2.17
C ALA A 185 -31.38 32.19 -3.63
N SER A 186 -30.57 31.51 -4.44
CA SER A 186 -30.92 31.11 -5.81
C SER A 186 -31.79 29.85 -5.91
N LEU A 187 -31.89 29.02 -4.86
CA LEU A 187 -32.66 27.77 -4.87
C LEU A 187 -34.17 28.01 -4.79
N LYS A 188 -34.92 27.26 -5.58
CA LYS A 188 -36.39 27.32 -5.68
C LYS A 188 -37.08 26.05 -5.21
N ASN A 189 -36.42 24.89 -5.31
CA ASN A 189 -36.95 23.62 -4.85
C ASN A 189 -36.69 23.42 -3.36
N GLU A 190 -37.75 23.30 -2.55
CA GLU A 190 -37.64 23.05 -1.10
C GLU A 190 -36.83 21.79 -0.75
N LYS A 191 -36.88 20.73 -1.59
CA LYS A 191 -36.02 19.55 -1.41
C LYS A 191 -34.55 19.88 -1.62
N ALA A 192 -34.22 20.74 -2.59
CA ALA A 192 -32.85 21.18 -2.84
C ALA A 192 -32.34 22.08 -1.70
N LYS A 193 -33.18 22.99 -1.18
CA LYS A 193 -32.87 23.82 0.00
C LYS A 193 -32.57 22.95 1.22
N ALA A 194 -33.46 22.02 1.57
CA ALA A 194 -33.28 21.15 2.74
C ALA A 194 -32.02 20.26 2.63
N ALA A 195 -31.71 19.74 1.44
CA ALA A 195 -30.47 18.99 1.19
C ALA A 195 -29.21 19.90 1.27
N TYR A 196 -29.27 21.10 0.69
CA TYR A 196 -28.18 22.08 0.78
C TYR A 196 -27.92 22.53 2.22
N GLN A 197 -28.95 22.82 3.01
CA GLN A 197 -28.84 23.17 4.44
C GLN A 197 -28.11 22.08 5.24
N LYS A 198 -28.50 20.80 5.07
CA LYS A 198 -27.79 19.67 5.68
C LYS A 198 -26.35 19.54 5.21
N ALA A 199 -26.09 19.81 3.93
CA ALA A 199 -24.72 19.77 3.43
C ALA A 199 -23.87 20.85 4.10
N MET A 200 -24.39 22.07 4.31
CA MET A 200 -23.68 23.12 5.02
C MET A 200 -23.39 22.73 6.48
N THR A 201 -24.36 22.17 7.21
CA THR A 201 -24.11 21.71 8.59
C THR A 201 -23.17 20.51 8.65
N HIS A 202 -23.12 19.67 7.60
CA HIS A 202 -22.07 18.66 7.46
C HIS A 202 -20.68 19.25 7.15
N LEU A 203 -20.56 20.34 6.38
CA LEU A 203 -19.29 21.05 6.20
C LEU A 203 -18.81 21.71 7.50
N GLU A 204 -19.72 22.38 8.23
CA GLU A 204 -19.45 22.97 9.56
C GLU A 204 -18.97 21.91 10.56
N ALA A 205 -19.51 20.69 10.49
CA ALA A 205 -19.08 19.54 11.29
C ALA A 205 -17.82 18.81 10.74
N GLY A 206 -17.18 19.32 9.68
CA GLY A 206 -16.00 18.72 9.04
C GLY A 206 -16.26 17.45 8.22
N GLN A 207 -17.53 17.07 8.01
CA GLN A 207 -17.97 15.81 7.40
C GLN A 207 -18.13 15.96 5.88
N THR A 208 -17.06 16.37 5.20
CA THR A 208 -17.03 16.73 3.76
C THR A 208 -17.66 15.69 2.83
N GLN A 209 -17.40 14.39 3.04
CA GLN A 209 -18.02 13.33 2.23
C GLN A 209 -19.56 13.34 2.33
N LYS A 210 -20.13 13.48 3.52
CA LYS A 210 -21.60 13.55 3.71
C LYS A 210 -22.18 14.83 3.12
N ALA A 211 -21.45 15.94 3.22
CA ALA A 211 -21.84 17.19 2.58
C ALA A 211 -21.89 17.05 1.06
N ALA A 212 -20.93 16.35 0.45
CA ALA A 212 -20.95 16.08 -0.98
C ALA A 212 -22.10 15.14 -1.39
N ASP A 213 -22.42 14.11 -0.60
CA ASP A 213 -23.61 13.27 -0.84
C ASP A 213 -24.92 14.09 -0.80
N GLU A 214 -25.14 14.93 0.23
CA GLU A 214 -26.35 15.79 0.30
C GLU A 214 -26.34 16.92 -0.75
N LEU A 215 -25.19 17.47 -1.15
CA LEU A 215 -25.08 18.40 -2.29
C LEU A 215 -25.45 17.75 -3.62
N LEU A 216 -25.09 16.48 -3.82
CA LEU A 216 -25.50 15.71 -5.01
C LEU A 216 -27.02 15.45 -5.00
N VAL A 217 -27.62 15.18 -3.83
CA VAL A 217 -29.08 15.09 -3.67
C VAL A 217 -29.77 16.45 -3.95
N ALA A 218 -29.14 17.57 -3.59
CA ALA A 218 -29.62 18.90 -3.95
C ALA A 218 -29.55 19.14 -5.47
N VAL A 219 -28.46 18.74 -6.12
CA VAL A 219 -28.30 18.83 -7.59
C VAL A 219 -29.30 17.94 -8.32
N ASP A 220 -29.59 16.73 -7.81
CA ASP A 220 -30.65 15.87 -8.34
C ASP A 220 -32.06 16.45 -8.17
N ALA A 221 -32.25 17.43 -7.26
CA ALA A 221 -33.50 18.13 -7.05
C ALA A 221 -33.61 19.46 -7.84
N GLU A 222 -32.50 20.15 -8.13
CA GLU A 222 -32.46 21.39 -8.91
C GLU A 222 -31.24 21.45 -9.87
N PRO A 223 -31.18 20.59 -10.90
CA PRO A 223 -29.96 20.35 -11.70
C PRO A 223 -29.57 21.51 -12.64
N GLY A 224 -30.37 22.58 -12.71
CA GLY A 224 -30.09 23.76 -13.54
C GLY A 224 -29.52 24.96 -12.79
N ASN A 225 -29.28 24.86 -11.47
CA ASN A 225 -28.80 25.99 -10.68
C ASN A 225 -27.27 26.10 -10.74
N ILE A 226 -26.77 27.15 -11.41
CA ILE A 226 -25.31 27.39 -11.63
C ILE A 226 -24.54 27.52 -10.31
N GLU A 227 -25.12 28.20 -9.31
CA GLU A 227 -24.44 28.44 -8.03
C GLU A 227 -24.33 27.15 -7.21
N LEU A 228 -25.39 26.34 -7.20
CA LEU A 228 -25.40 25.01 -6.60
C LEU A 228 -24.41 24.08 -7.32
N LEU A 229 -24.48 23.98 -8.65
CA LEU A 229 -23.57 23.17 -9.45
C LEU A 229 -22.11 23.58 -9.22
N GLY A 230 -21.81 24.88 -9.15
CA GLY A 230 -20.48 25.41 -8.85
C GLY A 230 -19.96 24.97 -7.48
N LYS A 231 -20.75 25.20 -6.42
CA LYS A 231 -20.40 24.78 -5.04
C LYS A 231 -20.25 23.27 -4.93
N THR A 232 -21.15 22.50 -5.54
CA THR A 232 -21.06 21.03 -5.57
C THR A 232 -19.80 20.58 -6.29
N ALA A 233 -19.47 21.16 -7.45
CA ALA A 233 -18.25 20.82 -8.19
C ALA A 233 -16.97 21.07 -7.37
N GLU A 234 -16.87 22.19 -6.65
CA GLU A 234 -15.70 22.51 -5.83
C GLU A 234 -15.54 21.56 -4.63
N ILE A 235 -16.62 21.24 -3.90
CA ILE A 235 -16.57 20.30 -2.76
C ILE A 235 -16.29 18.86 -3.25
N VAL A 236 -16.78 18.49 -4.44
CA VAL A 236 -16.59 17.16 -5.04
C VAL A 236 -15.16 16.99 -5.60
N ASP A 237 -14.53 18.03 -6.18
CA ASP A 237 -13.10 18.01 -6.57
C ASP A 237 -12.18 17.90 -5.33
N GLN A 238 -12.52 18.59 -4.23
CA GLN A 238 -11.76 18.53 -2.96
C GLN A 238 -11.69 17.13 -2.34
N ILE A 239 -12.65 16.23 -2.63
CA ILE A 239 -12.66 14.85 -2.12
C ILE A 239 -11.91 13.89 -3.05
N GLY A 240 -11.80 14.22 -4.34
CA GLY A 240 -10.94 13.51 -5.28
C GLY A 240 -11.46 12.14 -5.75
N SER A 241 -10.62 11.10 -5.59
CA SER A 241 -10.66 9.87 -6.40
C SER A 241 -11.99 9.11 -6.42
N SER A 242 -12.62 8.90 -5.26
CA SER A 242 -13.91 8.22 -5.14
C SER A 242 -15.10 9.04 -5.68
N TYR A 243 -14.89 10.33 -5.92
CA TYR A 243 -15.92 11.29 -6.32
C TYR A 243 -15.78 11.82 -7.76
N TYR A 244 -14.65 11.59 -8.46
CA TYR A 244 -14.44 12.13 -9.81
C TYR A 244 -15.52 11.76 -10.85
N GLN A 245 -16.14 10.57 -10.79
CA GLN A 245 -17.30 10.26 -11.66
C GLN A 245 -18.48 11.20 -11.43
N ARG A 246 -18.75 11.53 -10.16
CA ARG A 246 -19.79 12.48 -9.75
C ARG A 246 -19.39 13.89 -10.17
N ALA A 247 -18.10 14.24 -10.07
CA ALA A 247 -17.54 15.51 -10.57
C ALA A 247 -17.77 15.67 -12.08
N ILE A 248 -17.43 14.67 -12.91
CA ILE A 248 -17.64 14.72 -14.37
C ILE A 248 -19.12 15.00 -14.70
N ARG A 249 -20.06 14.39 -13.98
CA ARG A 249 -21.51 14.66 -14.17
C ARG A 249 -21.85 16.11 -13.84
N VAL A 250 -21.40 16.63 -12.71
CA VAL A 250 -21.68 18.01 -12.28
C VAL A 250 -21.02 19.03 -13.23
N TYR A 251 -19.78 18.81 -13.66
CA TYR A 251 -19.11 19.67 -14.64
C TYR A 251 -19.79 19.63 -16.02
N LYS A 252 -20.24 18.46 -16.51
CA LYS A 252 -20.97 18.34 -17.78
C LYS A 252 -22.28 19.14 -17.79
N GLU A 253 -23.03 19.17 -16.68
CA GLU A 253 -24.22 20.03 -16.57
C GLU A 253 -23.86 21.51 -16.33
N LEU A 254 -22.83 21.81 -15.53
CA LEU A 254 -22.38 23.19 -15.29
C LEU A 254 -21.89 23.88 -16.57
N ASP A 255 -21.12 23.20 -17.41
CA ASP A 255 -20.63 23.72 -18.70
C ASP A 255 -21.79 24.04 -19.65
N LYS A 256 -22.75 23.11 -19.74
CA LYS A 256 -23.98 23.19 -20.54
C LYS A 256 -24.89 24.35 -20.10
N VAL A 257 -25.11 24.54 -18.78
CA VAL A 257 -25.94 25.65 -18.27
C VAL A 257 -25.20 26.99 -18.37
N ASN A 258 -23.89 27.01 -18.10
CA ASN A 258 -23.06 28.21 -18.18
C ASN A 258 -22.55 28.52 -19.61
N SER A 259 -23.05 27.81 -20.63
CA SER A 259 -22.72 28.02 -22.05
C SER A 259 -21.21 28.07 -22.35
N GLY A 260 -20.45 27.12 -21.80
CA GLY A 260 -19.00 27.01 -22.00
C GLY A 260 -18.14 28.00 -21.19
N LYS A 261 -18.74 28.85 -20.34
CA LYS A 261 -18.03 29.92 -19.59
C LYS A 261 -17.45 29.44 -18.25
N LEU A 262 -16.94 28.21 -18.19
CA LEU A 262 -16.20 27.73 -17.02
C LEU A 262 -14.93 28.55 -16.79
N THR A 263 -14.57 28.72 -15.52
CA THR A 263 -13.26 29.30 -15.14
C THR A 263 -12.12 28.31 -15.38
N ILE A 264 -10.89 28.79 -15.53
CA ILE A 264 -9.71 27.93 -15.72
C ILE A 264 -9.60 26.90 -14.58
N LYS A 265 -9.82 27.30 -13.32
CA LYS A 265 -9.84 26.39 -12.15
C LYS A 265 -10.89 25.28 -12.28
N GLN A 266 -12.08 25.59 -12.78
CA GLN A 266 -13.13 24.58 -13.01
C GLN A 266 -12.78 23.67 -14.20
N GLN A 267 -12.13 24.20 -15.23
CA GLN A 267 -11.67 23.42 -16.38
C GLN A 267 -10.51 22.49 -16.02
N THR A 268 -9.53 22.94 -15.21
CA THR A 268 -8.43 22.09 -14.73
C THR A 268 -8.92 21.01 -13.77
N ALA A 269 -9.88 21.33 -12.89
CA ALA A 269 -10.58 20.34 -12.07
C ALA A 269 -11.36 19.31 -12.89
N TRP A 270 -12.10 19.75 -13.92
CA TRP A 270 -12.81 18.83 -14.81
C TRP A 270 -11.85 17.92 -15.60
N VAL A 271 -10.71 18.46 -16.07
CA VAL A 271 -9.63 17.67 -16.68
C VAL A 271 -9.08 16.61 -15.71
N ARG A 272 -8.76 16.97 -14.46
CA ARG A 272 -8.35 16.00 -13.42
C ARG A 272 -9.40 14.91 -13.20
N ALA A 273 -10.67 15.29 -13.11
CA ALA A 273 -11.76 14.34 -12.92
C ALA A 273 -11.89 13.38 -14.12
N CYS A 274 -11.83 13.90 -15.36
CA CYS A 274 -11.81 13.10 -16.58
C CYS A 274 -10.61 12.14 -16.67
N MET A 275 -9.45 12.52 -16.13
CA MET A 275 -8.25 11.69 -16.11
C MET A 275 -8.27 10.58 -15.05
N PHE A 276 -8.78 10.86 -13.84
CA PHE A 276 -8.61 9.99 -12.67
C PHE A 276 -9.91 9.31 -12.18
N ALA A 277 -11.03 9.51 -12.86
CA ALA A 277 -12.25 8.74 -12.60
C ALA A 277 -12.11 7.25 -12.97
N SER A 278 -12.89 6.38 -12.32
CA SER A 278 -12.90 4.92 -12.51
C SER A 278 -13.21 4.41 -13.93
N LYS A 279 -13.67 5.31 -14.81
CA LYS A 279 -13.78 5.15 -16.25
C LYS A 279 -13.32 6.48 -16.84
N PRO A 280 -12.02 6.63 -17.17
CA PRO A 280 -11.46 7.91 -17.55
C PRO A 280 -11.85 8.29 -18.98
N ASP A 281 -12.13 9.58 -19.18
CA ASP A 281 -12.50 10.19 -20.46
C ASP A 281 -11.32 11.06 -20.93
N LEU A 282 -10.20 10.38 -21.26
CA LEU A 282 -8.94 11.03 -21.64
C LEU A 282 -9.11 11.89 -22.91
N THR A 283 -10.05 11.53 -23.78
CA THR A 283 -10.46 12.30 -24.95
C THR A 283 -11.09 13.65 -24.58
N LEU A 284 -11.97 13.68 -23.58
CA LEU A 284 -12.55 14.93 -23.10
C LEU A 284 -11.54 15.77 -22.31
N ALA A 285 -10.63 15.13 -21.56
CA ALA A 285 -9.52 15.83 -20.93
C ALA A 285 -8.63 16.55 -21.97
N GLU A 286 -8.31 15.89 -23.10
CA GLU A 286 -7.49 16.47 -24.18
C GLU A 286 -8.20 17.65 -24.87
N THR A 287 -9.52 17.55 -25.13
CA THR A 287 -10.28 18.65 -25.77
C THR A 287 -10.52 19.87 -24.87
N ILE A 288 -10.61 19.69 -23.54
CA ILE A 288 -10.70 20.82 -22.58
C ILE A 288 -9.33 21.47 -22.38
N LEU A 289 -8.24 20.68 -22.29
CA LEU A 289 -6.91 21.18 -21.94
C LEU A 289 -6.21 21.87 -23.11
N PHE A 290 -6.32 21.36 -24.34
CA PHE A 290 -5.61 21.89 -25.50
C PHE A 290 -5.89 23.39 -25.79
N PRO A 291 -7.14 23.90 -25.73
CA PRO A 291 -7.44 25.32 -25.88
C PRO A 291 -6.86 26.22 -24.77
N LEU A 292 -6.52 25.67 -23.60
CA LEU A 292 -5.88 26.40 -22.50
C LEU A 292 -4.37 26.50 -22.72
N LEU A 293 -3.71 25.37 -23.02
CA LEU A 293 -2.30 25.33 -23.41
C LEU A 293 -2.00 26.20 -24.64
N LYS A 294 -2.94 26.33 -25.58
CA LYS A 294 -2.78 27.22 -26.74
C LYS A 294 -2.84 28.71 -26.38
N LYS A 295 -3.48 29.08 -25.25
CA LYS A 295 -3.52 30.47 -24.75
C LYS A 295 -2.30 30.81 -23.89
N ASP A 296 -1.83 29.85 -23.10
CA ASP A 296 -0.70 30.00 -22.18
C ASP A 296 0.23 28.76 -22.26
N PRO A 297 1.15 28.71 -23.24
CA PRO A 297 1.96 27.52 -23.55
C PRO A 297 3.09 27.21 -22.56
N GLU A 298 3.28 28.07 -21.55
CA GLU A 298 4.34 27.96 -20.54
C GLU A 298 3.76 27.83 -19.12
N ASN A 299 2.43 27.80 -18.99
CA ASN A 299 1.74 27.63 -17.72
C ASN A 299 2.09 26.29 -17.05
N VAL A 300 2.73 26.35 -15.90
CA VAL A 300 3.22 25.17 -15.19
C VAL A 300 2.08 24.24 -14.74
N GLU A 301 0.91 24.76 -14.32
CA GLU A 301 -0.23 23.90 -13.95
C GLU A 301 -0.79 23.15 -15.17
N LEU A 302 -1.00 23.86 -16.28
CA LEU A 302 -1.52 23.24 -17.51
C LEU A 302 -0.53 22.24 -18.12
N LEU A 303 0.78 22.52 -18.06
CA LEU A 303 1.81 21.61 -18.51
C LEU A 303 1.88 20.35 -17.64
N VAL A 304 1.76 20.47 -16.31
CA VAL A 304 1.65 19.31 -15.40
C VAL A 304 0.44 18.45 -15.75
N LEU A 305 -0.72 19.05 -15.99
CA LEU A 305 -1.92 18.32 -16.43
C LEU A 305 -1.70 17.64 -17.79
N SER A 306 -0.98 18.27 -18.71
CA SER A 306 -0.63 17.68 -20.01
C SER A 306 0.28 16.45 -19.84
N ALA A 307 1.29 16.55 -18.99
CA ALA A 307 2.22 15.46 -18.71
C ALA A 307 1.52 14.28 -17.99
N GLN A 308 0.59 14.57 -17.09
CA GLN A 308 -0.28 13.56 -16.46
C GLN A 308 -1.24 12.92 -17.48
N LEU A 309 -1.86 13.70 -18.36
CA LEU A 309 -2.71 13.20 -19.44
C LEU A 309 -1.95 12.30 -20.43
N ASP A 310 -0.71 12.66 -20.78
CA ASP A 310 0.18 11.80 -21.57
C ASP A 310 0.58 10.53 -20.80
N THR A 311 0.74 10.61 -19.48
CA THR A 311 1.03 9.45 -18.62
C THR A 311 -0.11 8.43 -18.64
N GLU A 312 -1.37 8.87 -18.47
CA GLU A 312 -2.54 7.98 -18.48
C GLU A 312 -2.90 7.49 -19.90
N ASN A 313 -2.66 8.31 -20.94
CA ASN A 313 -2.70 7.88 -22.34
C ASN A 313 -1.55 6.91 -22.72
N LYS A 314 -0.65 6.57 -21.80
CA LYS A 314 0.52 5.71 -22.01
C LYS A 314 1.51 6.25 -23.05
N LYS A 315 1.43 7.54 -23.37
CA LYS A 315 2.34 8.31 -24.25
C LYS A 315 3.66 8.62 -23.50
N TYR A 316 4.26 7.62 -22.84
CA TYR A 316 5.28 7.83 -21.79
C TYR A 316 6.50 8.66 -22.22
N GLN A 317 6.96 8.56 -23.47
CA GLN A 317 8.06 9.38 -23.97
C GLN A 317 7.72 10.88 -24.05
N LEU A 318 6.47 11.22 -24.40
CA LEU A 318 5.97 12.60 -24.36
C LEU A 318 5.82 13.08 -22.92
N ALA A 319 5.30 12.23 -22.03
CA ALA A 319 5.21 12.55 -20.60
C ALA A 319 6.59 12.84 -19.97
N VAL A 320 7.64 12.04 -20.28
CA VAL A 320 9.03 12.32 -19.87
C VAL A 320 9.47 13.70 -20.36
N ALA A 321 9.34 13.98 -21.67
CA ALA A 321 9.76 15.25 -22.25
C ALA A 321 9.01 16.45 -21.66
N SER A 322 7.71 16.30 -21.37
CA SER A 322 6.88 17.31 -20.72
C SER A 322 7.29 17.56 -19.27
N TYR A 323 7.53 16.53 -18.46
CA TYR A 323 8.06 16.69 -17.10
C TYR A 323 9.47 17.29 -17.09
N GLU A 324 10.36 16.87 -18.00
CA GLU A 324 11.67 17.50 -18.15
C GLU A 324 11.60 18.96 -18.61
N ARG A 325 10.59 19.36 -19.40
CA ARG A 325 10.33 20.77 -19.72
C ARG A 325 9.84 21.53 -18.48
N ILE A 326 8.92 20.97 -17.70
CA ILE A 326 8.43 21.60 -16.47
C ILE A 326 9.58 21.82 -15.49
N ILE A 327 10.44 20.82 -15.26
CA ILE A 327 11.61 20.93 -14.37
C ILE A 327 12.62 22.00 -14.84
N LYS A 328 12.66 22.33 -16.14
CA LYS A 328 13.49 23.42 -16.70
C LYS A 328 12.86 24.80 -16.55
N LEU A 329 11.52 24.89 -16.43
CA LEU A 329 10.77 26.14 -16.22
C LEU A 329 10.62 26.45 -14.72
N ASP A 330 10.34 25.43 -13.92
CA ASP A 330 10.17 25.45 -12.46
C ASP A 330 10.91 24.24 -11.85
N ALA A 331 12.18 24.47 -11.49
CA ALA A 331 13.00 23.47 -10.79
C ALA A 331 12.50 23.18 -9.35
N THR A 332 11.55 23.96 -8.83
CA THR A 332 10.91 23.73 -7.52
C THR A 332 9.58 22.96 -7.62
N ASN A 333 9.23 22.44 -8.81
CA ASN A 333 7.96 21.75 -9.00
C ASN A 333 7.98 20.29 -8.50
N MET A 334 7.64 20.05 -7.23
CA MET A 334 7.58 18.69 -6.66
C MET A 334 6.78 17.73 -7.53
N THR A 335 5.60 18.16 -8.03
CA THR A 335 4.72 17.33 -8.85
C THR A 335 5.39 16.84 -10.14
N ALA A 336 6.28 17.62 -10.76
CA ALA A 336 7.00 17.22 -11.95
C ALA A 336 8.06 16.13 -11.68
N TYR A 337 8.79 16.21 -10.56
CA TYR A 337 9.73 15.17 -10.16
C TYR A 337 9.01 13.86 -9.75
N LEU A 338 7.89 13.97 -9.05
CA LEU A 338 7.05 12.81 -8.69
C LEU A 338 6.44 12.16 -9.93
N GLY A 339 5.92 12.97 -10.87
CA GLY A 339 5.36 12.51 -12.14
C GLY A 339 6.39 11.84 -13.05
N LEU A 340 7.58 12.44 -13.20
CA LEU A 340 8.70 11.83 -13.94
C LEU A 340 9.13 10.50 -13.30
N GLY A 341 9.10 10.42 -11.96
CA GLY A 341 9.31 9.19 -11.21
C GLY A 341 8.28 8.10 -11.51
N ASP A 342 6.98 8.42 -11.53
CA ASP A 342 5.93 7.45 -11.89
C ASP A 342 6.00 7.02 -13.36
N VAL A 343 6.28 7.94 -14.29
CA VAL A 343 6.47 7.57 -15.71
C VAL A 343 7.64 6.60 -15.85
N TYR A 344 8.79 6.84 -15.21
CA TYR A 344 9.88 5.87 -15.21
C TYR A 344 9.50 4.53 -14.54
N GLN A 345 8.64 4.51 -13.52
CA GLN A 345 8.08 3.26 -12.99
C GLN A 345 7.19 2.54 -14.01
N ARG A 346 6.30 3.25 -14.72
CA ARG A 346 5.40 2.67 -15.74
C ARG A 346 6.16 2.18 -16.99
N MET A 347 7.33 2.75 -17.26
CA MET A 347 8.28 2.28 -18.27
C MET A 347 9.21 1.15 -17.78
N ASN A 348 9.04 0.64 -16.55
CA ASN A 348 9.93 -0.31 -15.87
C ASN A 348 11.41 0.15 -15.75
N GLN A 349 11.68 1.45 -15.87
CA GLN A 349 13.01 2.06 -15.72
C GLN A 349 13.29 2.42 -14.26
N PHE A 350 13.12 1.44 -13.37
CA PHE A 350 13.16 1.64 -11.92
C PHE A 350 14.43 2.35 -11.38
N PRO A 351 15.65 2.12 -11.91
CA PRO A 351 16.84 2.87 -11.46
C PRO A 351 16.69 4.39 -11.66
N LYS A 352 16.14 4.84 -12.79
CA LYS A 352 15.87 6.27 -13.05
C LYS A 352 14.74 6.81 -12.17
N ALA A 353 13.70 6.00 -11.94
CA ALA A 353 12.63 6.36 -11.03
C ALA A 353 13.17 6.58 -9.61
N ILE A 354 14.04 5.69 -9.12
CA ILE A 354 14.69 5.82 -7.81
C ILE A 354 15.58 7.08 -7.78
N GLU A 355 16.38 7.34 -8.82
CA GLU A 355 17.26 8.53 -8.89
C GLU A 355 16.47 9.85 -8.83
N ILE A 356 15.43 10.00 -9.66
CA ILE A 356 14.65 11.26 -9.71
C ILE A 356 13.81 11.48 -8.44
N LEU A 357 13.34 10.39 -7.81
CA LEU A 357 12.59 10.45 -6.56
C LEU A 357 13.51 10.62 -5.33
N GLN A 358 14.77 10.17 -5.38
CA GLN A 358 15.79 10.52 -4.38
C GLN A 358 16.12 12.02 -4.44
N LYS A 359 16.25 12.58 -5.65
CA LYS A 359 16.35 14.03 -5.84
C LYS A 359 15.13 14.74 -5.24
N ALA A 360 13.91 14.28 -5.54
CA ALA A 360 12.69 14.84 -4.94
C ALA A 360 12.71 14.80 -3.40
N ARG A 361 13.11 13.68 -2.78
CA ARG A 361 13.25 13.56 -1.32
C ARG A 361 14.26 14.58 -0.77
N SER A 362 15.36 14.85 -1.47
CA SER A 362 16.37 15.80 -1.02
C SER A 362 15.94 17.28 -1.11
N MET A 363 15.02 17.62 -2.01
CA MET A 363 14.50 18.98 -2.16
C MET A 363 13.25 19.26 -1.32
N TRP A 364 12.47 18.23 -1.00
CA TRP A 364 11.29 18.32 -0.13
C TRP A 364 11.40 17.35 1.06
N PRO A 365 12.35 17.59 2.00
CA PRO A 365 12.53 16.72 3.17
C PRO A 365 11.30 16.66 4.08
N GLU A 366 10.52 17.76 4.14
CA GLU A 366 9.27 17.86 4.90
C GLU A 366 8.06 17.19 4.21
N SER A 367 8.24 16.59 3.03
CA SER A 367 7.16 15.95 2.27
C SER A 367 7.23 14.43 2.36
N PHE A 368 6.13 13.81 2.80
CA PHE A 368 5.99 12.34 2.78
C PHE A 368 5.78 11.79 1.35
N MET A 369 5.42 12.62 0.36
CA MET A 369 5.06 12.17 -0.99
C MET A 369 6.25 11.57 -1.77
N PRO A 370 7.46 12.18 -1.80
CA PRO A 370 8.66 11.54 -2.33
C PRO A 370 8.96 10.17 -1.71
N LEU A 371 8.70 9.98 -0.40
CA LEU A 371 8.93 8.70 0.28
C LEU A 371 7.92 7.63 -0.18
N VAL A 372 6.63 7.97 -0.32
CA VAL A 372 5.62 7.06 -0.90
C VAL A 372 5.98 6.68 -2.33
N CYS A 373 6.39 7.65 -3.16
CA CYS A 373 6.80 7.38 -4.53
C CYS A 373 8.08 6.52 -4.60
N LEU A 374 9.08 6.76 -3.72
CA LEU A 374 10.27 5.93 -3.59
C LEU A 374 9.92 4.50 -3.15
N GLY A 375 9.04 4.33 -2.17
CA GLY A 375 8.59 3.02 -1.73
C GLY A 375 7.92 2.24 -2.85
N LYS A 376 7.02 2.88 -3.61
CA LYS A 376 6.38 2.31 -4.82
C LYS A 376 7.43 1.94 -5.89
N ALA A 377 8.48 2.75 -6.08
CA ALA A 377 9.58 2.44 -7.00
C ALA A 377 10.42 1.23 -6.55
N TYR A 378 10.82 1.17 -5.28
CA TYR A 378 11.56 0.04 -4.71
C TYR A 378 10.74 -1.25 -4.75
N LEU A 379 9.44 -1.19 -4.47
CA LEU A 379 8.53 -2.34 -4.51
C LEU A 379 8.41 -2.92 -5.93
N LYS A 380 8.20 -2.08 -6.95
CA LYS A 380 8.20 -2.52 -8.36
C LYS A 380 9.57 -3.06 -8.82
N ASN A 381 10.67 -2.57 -8.23
CA ASN A 381 12.02 -3.11 -8.43
C ASN A 381 12.30 -4.39 -7.59
N GLY A 382 11.28 -5.02 -6.98
CA GLY A 382 11.41 -6.22 -6.17
C GLY A 382 12.14 -6.05 -4.83
N ASN A 383 12.45 -4.80 -4.43
CA ASN A 383 13.21 -4.50 -3.22
C ASN A 383 12.28 -4.12 -2.06
N ASN A 384 11.51 -5.11 -1.60
CA ASN A 384 10.49 -4.95 -0.56
C ASN A 384 11.07 -4.42 0.76
N GLY A 385 12.33 -4.73 1.07
CA GLY A 385 13.00 -4.25 2.28
C GLY A 385 13.18 -2.72 2.29
N PHE A 386 13.72 -2.15 1.21
CA PHE A 386 13.86 -0.70 1.08
C PHE A 386 12.49 -0.01 0.91
N ALA A 387 11.54 -0.66 0.23
CA ALA A 387 10.18 -0.15 0.10
C ALA A 387 9.51 0.05 1.46
N LEU A 388 9.58 -0.96 2.35
CA LEU A 388 9.03 -0.88 3.71
C LEU A 388 9.67 0.25 4.54
N VAL A 389 10.99 0.46 4.42
CA VAL A 389 11.66 1.58 5.12
C VAL A 389 11.15 2.94 4.61
N MET A 390 10.95 3.11 3.30
CA MET A 390 10.42 4.37 2.76
C MET A 390 8.96 4.59 3.19
N PHE A 391 8.12 3.55 3.24
CA PHE A 391 6.74 3.66 3.70
C PHE A 391 6.63 3.91 5.22
N ASN A 392 7.50 3.30 6.04
CA ASN A 392 7.57 3.62 7.48
C ASN A 392 7.91 5.09 7.72
N LEU A 393 8.94 5.63 7.05
CA LEU A 393 9.29 7.05 7.15
C LEU A 393 8.14 7.97 6.70
N ALA A 394 7.42 7.60 5.64
CA ALA A 394 6.23 8.33 5.21
C ALA A 394 5.07 8.28 6.25
N TYR A 395 4.96 7.17 6.98
CA TYR A 395 3.96 6.96 8.04
C TYR A 395 4.31 7.71 9.33
N GLU A 396 5.59 7.80 9.68
CA GLU A 396 6.09 8.65 10.77
C GLU A 396 5.79 10.14 10.51
N MET A 397 5.92 10.58 9.25
CA MET A 397 5.62 11.96 8.85
C MET A 397 4.12 12.27 8.72
N ASN A 398 3.30 11.32 8.28
CA ASN A 398 1.85 11.51 8.17
C ASN A 398 1.06 10.21 8.43
N PRO A 399 0.78 9.88 9.72
CA PRO A 399 0.09 8.65 10.09
C PRO A 399 -1.36 8.53 9.57
N GLU A 400 -2.00 9.64 9.21
CA GLU A 400 -3.41 9.69 8.78
C GLU A 400 -3.56 9.86 7.26
N SER A 401 -2.46 9.85 6.50
CA SER A 401 -2.50 9.86 5.03
C SER A 401 -3.03 8.53 4.49
N PHE A 402 -4.09 8.59 3.67
CA PHE A 402 -4.66 7.41 3.03
C PHE A 402 -3.66 6.69 2.12
N ASP A 403 -2.90 7.43 1.28
CA ASP A 403 -1.90 6.86 0.38
C ASP A 403 -0.77 6.13 1.12
N VAL A 404 -0.40 6.61 2.30
CA VAL A 404 0.63 6.00 3.15
C VAL A 404 0.10 4.72 3.81
N ASN A 405 -1.11 4.79 4.40
CA ASN A 405 -1.74 3.61 4.99
C ASN A 405 -2.04 2.55 3.93
N LEU A 406 -2.47 2.92 2.73
CA LEU A 406 -2.69 2.00 1.63
C LEU A 406 -1.39 1.34 1.17
N ALA A 407 -0.28 2.09 1.07
CA ALA A 407 1.01 1.51 0.73
C ALA A 407 1.54 0.56 1.81
N MET A 408 1.34 0.89 3.10
CA MET A 408 1.65 0.02 4.23
C MET A 408 0.77 -1.24 4.25
N LEU A 409 -0.53 -1.11 3.96
CA LEU A 409 -1.46 -2.23 3.78
C LEU A 409 -0.99 -3.16 2.65
N GLU A 410 -0.72 -2.60 1.47
CA GLU A 410 -0.29 -3.37 0.29
C GLU A 410 1.00 -4.17 0.56
N ILE A 411 2.04 -3.56 1.14
CA ILE A 411 3.32 -4.24 1.35
C ILE A 411 3.27 -5.28 2.49
N LEU A 412 2.55 -4.99 3.59
CA LEU A 412 2.44 -5.91 4.71
C LEU A 412 1.53 -7.10 4.37
N ALA A 413 0.45 -6.87 3.64
CA ALA A 413 -0.45 -7.93 3.20
C ALA A 413 0.19 -8.88 2.17
N GLN A 414 1.01 -8.35 1.24
CA GLN A 414 1.88 -9.19 0.38
C GLN A 414 2.89 -10.03 1.19
N GLY A 415 3.32 -9.54 2.37
CA GLY A 415 4.15 -10.28 3.31
C GLY A 415 3.39 -11.29 4.20
N ALA A 416 2.07 -11.43 4.02
CA ALA A 416 1.17 -12.16 4.93
C ALA A 416 1.25 -11.68 6.40
N ASP A 417 1.57 -10.41 6.64
CA ASP A 417 1.76 -9.81 7.97
C ASP A 417 0.46 -9.17 8.47
N TYR A 418 -0.06 -9.67 9.60
CA TYR A 418 -1.30 -9.19 10.22
C TYR A 418 -1.22 -7.74 10.73
N ARG A 419 -0.04 -7.12 10.82
CA ARG A 419 0.08 -5.67 11.09
C ARG A 419 -0.63 -4.83 10.02
N ALA A 420 -0.82 -5.36 8.82
CA ALA A 420 -1.66 -4.78 7.77
C ALA A 420 -3.08 -4.42 8.24
N ASN A 421 -3.68 -5.17 9.18
CA ASN A 421 -5.04 -4.91 9.66
C ASN A 421 -5.20 -3.55 10.35
N LEU A 422 -4.14 -2.99 10.94
CA LEU A 422 -4.14 -1.63 11.49
C LEU A 422 -4.33 -0.60 10.36
N HIS A 423 -3.56 -0.74 9.29
CA HIS A 423 -3.61 0.16 8.13
C HIS A 423 -4.89 -0.04 7.31
N LEU A 424 -5.43 -1.26 7.26
CA LEU A 424 -6.75 -1.57 6.69
C LEU A 424 -7.85 -0.77 7.41
N ALA A 425 -7.91 -0.84 8.74
CA ALA A 425 -8.90 -0.11 9.53
C ALA A 425 -8.77 1.41 9.39
N LYS A 426 -7.53 1.93 9.26
CA LYS A 426 -7.28 3.34 8.91
C LYS A 426 -7.76 3.70 7.50
N CYS A 427 -7.48 2.86 6.50
CA CYS A 427 -7.96 3.09 5.15
C CYS A 427 -9.50 3.11 5.09
N GLU A 428 -10.18 2.17 5.75
CA GLU A 428 -11.65 2.13 5.82
C GLU A 428 -12.28 3.32 6.57
N SER A 429 -11.58 3.91 7.55
CA SER A 429 -12.09 5.07 8.28
C SER A 429 -12.01 6.36 7.46
N ILE A 430 -11.01 6.48 6.57
CA ILE A 430 -10.80 7.65 5.69
C ILE A 430 -11.58 7.52 4.38
N VAL A 431 -11.48 6.38 3.67
CA VAL A 431 -12.16 6.12 2.39
C VAL A 431 -12.87 4.76 2.43
N ARG A 432 -14.20 4.80 2.58
CA ARG A 432 -15.04 3.61 2.58
C ARG A 432 -15.22 3.07 1.16
N GLY A 433 -15.07 1.75 1.00
CA GLY A 433 -15.34 1.07 -0.27
C GLY A 433 -14.33 1.33 -1.38
N ASP A 434 -13.09 1.76 -1.06
CA ASP A 434 -12.01 1.76 -2.05
C ASP A 434 -11.72 0.32 -2.51
N PRO A 435 -11.74 0.01 -3.82
CA PRO A 435 -11.58 -1.35 -4.32
C PRO A 435 -10.32 -2.05 -3.82
N ARG A 436 -9.22 -1.31 -3.63
CA ARG A 436 -7.92 -1.85 -3.18
C ARG A 436 -7.99 -2.30 -1.71
N VAL A 437 -8.71 -1.54 -0.89
CA VAL A 437 -8.92 -1.81 0.54
C VAL A 437 -9.88 -2.98 0.72
N GLU A 438 -11.00 -2.99 -0.01
CA GLU A 438 -11.96 -4.10 -0.01
C GLU A 438 -11.33 -5.40 -0.55
N PHE A 439 -10.43 -5.32 -1.54
CA PHE A 439 -9.66 -6.48 -2.01
C PHE A 439 -8.80 -7.09 -0.89
N TRP A 440 -8.02 -6.28 -0.18
CA TRP A 440 -7.21 -6.78 0.94
C TRP A 440 -8.04 -7.29 2.11
N LYS A 441 -9.18 -6.66 2.40
CA LYS A 441 -10.17 -7.13 3.38
C LYS A 441 -10.75 -8.49 3.00
N ALA A 442 -11.01 -8.75 1.72
CA ALA A 442 -11.36 -10.08 1.23
C ALA A 442 -10.21 -11.09 1.45
N VAL A 443 -8.96 -10.71 1.16
CA VAL A 443 -7.76 -11.53 1.44
C VAL A 443 -7.61 -11.87 2.93
N PHE A 444 -7.85 -10.93 3.85
CA PHE A 444 -7.82 -11.21 5.29
C PHE A 444 -9.02 -12.05 5.76
N LEU A 445 -10.21 -11.86 5.16
CA LEU A 445 -11.36 -12.74 5.40
C LEU A 445 -11.15 -14.18 4.88
N GLU A 446 -10.32 -14.39 3.85
CA GLU A 446 -9.82 -15.74 3.54
C GLU A 446 -8.94 -16.26 4.69
N LEU A 447 -7.89 -15.52 5.06
CA LEU A 447 -6.91 -15.92 6.08
C LEU A 447 -7.52 -16.30 7.43
N ASP A 448 -8.61 -15.63 7.82
CA ASP A 448 -9.33 -15.83 9.07
C ASP A 448 -10.45 -16.90 8.96
N GLU A 449 -10.38 -17.77 7.96
CA GLU A 449 -11.28 -18.91 7.71
C GLU A 449 -12.76 -18.52 7.38
N TYR A 450 -12.99 -17.33 6.80
CA TYR A 450 -14.31 -16.85 6.31
C TYR A 450 -14.45 -16.72 4.76
N PRO A 451 -14.05 -17.71 3.93
CA PRO A 451 -13.98 -17.56 2.48
C PRO A 451 -15.32 -17.24 1.80
N ALA A 452 -16.47 -17.60 2.39
CA ALA A 452 -17.78 -17.21 1.85
C ALA A 452 -18.00 -15.69 1.82
N LYS A 453 -17.47 -14.94 2.79
CA LYS A 453 -17.50 -13.46 2.79
C LYS A 453 -16.49 -12.89 1.81
N ALA A 454 -15.29 -13.47 1.73
CA ALA A 454 -14.28 -13.07 0.76
C ALA A 454 -14.77 -13.21 -0.68
N ILE A 455 -15.42 -14.34 -1.02
CA ILE A 455 -16.03 -14.59 -2.35
C ILE A 455 -17.11 -13.54 -2.68
N GLN A 456 -17.93 -13.12 -1.71
CA GLN A 456 -18.93 -12.05 -1.93
C GLN A 456 -18.25 -10.73 -2.31
N ILE A 457 -17.19 -10.32 -1.59
CA ILE A 457 -16.45 -9.09 -1.88
C ILE A 457 -15.72 -9.20 -3.22
N TYR A 458 -15.01 -10.30 -3.49
CA TYR A 458 -14.35 -10.50 -4.79
C TYR A 458 -15.35 -10.53 -5.95
N SER A 459 -16.54 -11.12 -5.77
CA SER A 459 -17.58 -11.14 -6.80
C SER A 459 -18.13 -9.75 -7.10
N LEU A 460 -18.21 -8.86 -6.10
CA LEU A 460 -18.55 -7.45 -6.30
C LEU A 460 -17.42 -6.69 -7.01
N LEU A 461 -16.16 -6.92 -6.61
CA LEU A 461 -14.99 -6.31 -7.26
C LEU A 461 -14.82 -6.76 -8.72
N ALA A 462 -15.18 -8.01 -9.04
CA ALA A 462 -15.14 -8.57 -10.38
C ALA A 462 -16.17 -7.96 -11.36
N LEU A 463 -17.07 -7.09 -10.89
CA LEU A 463 -18.00 -6.32 -11.74
C LEU A 463 -17.36 -5.06 -12.35
N TYR A 464 -16.20 -4.63 -11.87
CA TYR A 464 -15.43 -3.53 -12.45
C TYR A 464 -14.50 -4.02 -13.56
N GLU A 465 -13.83 -3.10 -14.27
CA GLU A 465 -12.88 -3.39 -15.36
C GLU A 465 -11.48 -2.80 -15.10
N ASP A 466 -11.14 -2.55 -13.83
CA ASP A 466 -9.83 -2.06 -13.41
C ASP A 466 -8.85 -3.20 -13.04
N GLU A 467 -7.62 -2.84 -12.67
CA GLU A 467 -6.60 -3.84 -12.30
C GLU A 467 -7.02 -4.69 -11.09
N ILE A 468 -7.75 -4.11 -10.14
CA ILE A 468 -8.21 -4.79 -8.92
C ILE A 468 -9.31 -5.80 -9.26
N ALA A 469 -10.21 -5.48 -10.19
CA ALA A 469 -11.21 -6.40 -10.69
C ALA A 469 -10.57 -7.66 -11.29
N TYR A 470 -9.50 -7.52 -12.10
CA TYR A 470 -8.80 -8.68 -12.65
C TYR A 470 -7.99 -9.46 -11.60
N ARG A 471 -7.43 -8.79 -10.58
CA ARG A 471 -6.88 -9.49 -9.39
C ARG A 471 -7.96 -10.26 -8.62
N ALA A 472 -9.17 -9.71 -8.48
CA ALA A 472 -10.30 -10.38 -7.85
C ALA A 472 -10.82 -11.57 -8.68
N LYS A 473 -10.88 -11.45 -10.02
CA LYS A 473 -11.19 -12.57 -10.93
C LYS A 473 -10.14 -13.66 -10.84
N LEU A 474 -8.84 -13.33 -10.77
CA LEU A 474 -7.78 -14.31 -10.52
C LEU A 474 -8.02 -15.06 -9.19
N ARG A 475 -8.29 -14.35 -8.08
CA ARG A 475 -8.61 -14.96 -6.78
C ARG A 475 -9.83 -15.89 -6.87
N LEU A 476 -10.93 -15.44 -7.50
CA LEU A 476 -12.13 -16.27 -7.70
C LEU A 476 -11.83 -17.52 -8.53
N GLY A 477 -11.04 -17.40 -9.61
CA GLY A 477 -10.60 -18.54 -10.41
C GLY A 477 -9.82 -19.56 -9.57
N GLN A 478 -8.84 -19.10 -8.79
CA GLN A 478 -8.05 -19.93 -7.88
C GLN A 478 -8.92 -20.61 -6.80
N LEU A 479 -9.90 -19.89 -6.27
CA LEU A 479 -10.88 -20.39 -5.28
C LEU A 479 -11.77 -21.49 -5.85
N TYR A 480 -12.47 -21.22 -6.96
CA TYR A 480 -13.35 -22.18 -7.62
C TYR A 480 -12.59 -23.36 -8.24
N SER A 481 -11.28 -23.23 -8.50
CA SER A 481 -10.42 -24.36 -8.86
C SER A 481 -10.25 -25.41 -7.75
N GLY A 482 -10.68 -25.10 -6.52
CA GLY A 482 -10.61 -25.96 -5.35
C GLY A 482 -9.21 -26.18 -4.77
N LYS A 483 -8.16 -25.64 -5.41
CA LYS A 483 -6.76 -25.79 -5.01
C LYS A 483 -6.29 -24.74 -3.98
N GLY A 484 -6.90 -23.55 -3.95
CA GLY A 484 -6.63 -22.51 -2.95
C GLY A 484 -5.20 -21.93 -3.00
N HIS A 485 -4.77 -21.32 -1.89
CA HIS A 485 -3.48 -20.63 -1.73
C HIS A 485 -2.21 -21.50 -1.85
N GLU A 486 -2.34 -22.82 -1.91
CA GLU A 486 -1.21 -23.75 -1.87
C GLU A 486 -0.70 -24.11 -3.29
N SER A 487 -1.12 -23.40 -4.34
CA SER A 487 -1.21 -24.03 -5.67
C SER A 487 -0.91 -23.20 -6.93
N PHE A 488 -0.88 -21.86 -6.88
CA PHE A 488 -0.58 -21.04 -8.06
C PHE A 488 0.72 -20.20 -7.87
N PRO A 489 1.65 -20.24 -8.83
CA PRO A 489 2.75 -19.27 -8.90
C PRO A 489 2.23 -17.83 -8.89
N GLY A 490 2.71 -17.03 -7.94
CA GLY A 490 2.20 -15.67 -7.71
C GLY A 490 1.02 -15.57 -6.72
N ASP A 491 0.64 -16.66 -6.03
CA ASP A 491 -0.27 -16.57 -4.88
C ASP A 491 0.26 -15.59 -3.83
N LEU A 492 -0.55 -14.57 -3.50
CA LEU A 492 -0.23 -13.49 -2.56
C LEU A 492 0.05 -13.94 -1.12
N LEU A 493 -0.23 -15.21 -0.80
CA LEU A 493 -0.17 -15.78 0.54
C LEU A 493 0.31 -17.24 0.48
N VAL A 494 1.63 -17.45 0.44
CA VAL A 494 2.21 -18.80 0.54
C VAL A 494 2.13 -19.28 2.01
N ARG A 495 1.06 -20.01 2.35
CA ARG A 495 0.88 -20.65 3.66
C ARG A 495 0.35 -22.08 3.52
N GLU A 496 1.18 -23.06 3.88
CA GLU A 496 0.77 -24.43 4.13
C GLU A 496 -0.19 -24.46 5.34
N ARG A 497 -1.47 -24.72 5.12
CA ARG A 497 -2.51 -24.84 6.17
C ARG A 497 -3.59 -25.84 5.75
N PRO A 498 -3.47 -27.13 6.12
CA PRO A 498 -4.34 -28.22 5.65
C PRO A 498 -5.86 -28.07 5.84
N ARG A 499 -6.33 -27.12 6.68
CA ARG A 499 -7.76 -26.80 6.84
C ARG A 499 -8.36 -26.17 5.58
N PHE A 500 -7.63 -25.25 4.93
CA PHE A 500 -8.09 -24.54 3.74
C PHE A 500 -8.47 -25.49 2.60
N SER A 501 -7.62 -26.50 2.36
CA SER A 501 -7.81 -27.46 1.27
C SER A 501 -9.15 -28.22 1.36
N ARG A 502 -9.77 -28.36 2.54
CA ARG A 502 -11.12 -28.98 2.65
C ARG A 502 -12.24 -28.03 2.20
N VAL A 503 -12.18 -26.76 2.62
CA VAL A 503 -13.22 -25.77 2.30
C VAL A 503 -13.20 -25.44 0.82
N TYR A 504 -12.01 -25.23 0.24
CA TYR A 504 -11.90 -24.94 -1.20
C TYR A 504 -12.31 -26.14 -2.07
N ARG A 505 -12.00 -27.39 -1.69
CA ARG A 505 -12.52 -28.58 -2.40
C ARG A 505 -14.05 -28.66 -2.39
N ALA A 506 -14.71 -28.20 -1.32
CA ALA A 506 -16.17 -28.12 -1.27
C ALA A 506 -16.74 -26.95 -2.11
N MET A 507 -15.91 -25.96 -2.46
CA MET A 507 -16.22 -24.84 -3.35
C MET A 507 -15.83 -25.10 -4.82
N PHE A 508 -15.40 -26.33 -5.16
CA PHE A 508 -14.92 -26.68 -6.50
C PHE A 508 -16.02 -26.50 -7.57
N ASN A 509 -15.78 -25.61 -8.52
CA ASN A 509 -16.62 -25.39 -9.70
C ASN A 509 -15.72 -25.05 -10.90
N GLN A 510 -15.53 -26.01 -11.80
CA GLN A 510 -14.65 -25.83 -12.96
C GLN A 510 -15.16 -24.75 -13.93
N GLU A 511 -16.47 -24.53 -14.04
CA GLU A 511 -17.01 -23.57 -15.01
C GLU A 511 -16.83 -22.11 -14.56
N PHE A 512 -17.08 -21.82 -13.28
CA PHE A 512 -16.77 -20.52 -12.71
C PHE A 512 -15.26 -20.26 -12.70
N ALA A 513 -14.45 -21.25 -12.34
CA ALA A 513 -13.00 -21.13 -12.40
C ALA A 513 -12.52 -20.80 -13.83
N TYR A 514 -12.97 -21.56 -14.81
CA TYR A 514 -12.68 -21.38 -16.23
C TYR A 514 -13.11 -19.99 -16.75
N SER A 515 -14.33 -19.55 -16.39
CA SER A 515 -14.86 -18.23 -16.78
C SER A 515 -13.98 -17.09 -16.28
N TYR A 516 -13.70 -17.05 -14.97
CA TYR A 516 -12.85 -16.00 -14.39
C TYR A 516 -11.40 -16.04 -14.89
N PHE A 517 -10.88 -17.24 -15.18
CA PHE A 517 -9.55 -17.41 -15.76
C PHE A 517 -9.46 -16.97 -17.24
N GLN A 518 -10.50 -17.18 -18.06
CA GLN A 518 -10.55 -16.61 -19.41
C GLN A 518 -10.60 -15.09 -19.38
N ASP A 519 -11.47 -14.50 -18.55
CA ASP A 519 -11.57 -13.05 -18.33
C ASP A 519 -10.25 -12.42 -17.89
N TYR A 520 -9.52 -13.10 -17.00
CA TYR A 520 -8.20 -12.68 -16.54
C TYR A 520 -7.18 -12.68 -17.68
N LEU A 521 -7.04 -13.79 -18.41
CA LEU A 521 -6.05 -13.91 -19.50
C LEU A 521 -6.32 -12.97 -20.67
N ALA A 522 -7.59 -12.67 -20.97
CA ALA A 522 -7.96 -11.75 -22.04
C ALA A 522 -7.47 -10.30 -21.80
N LYS A 523 -7.13 -9.96 -20.56
CA LYS A 523 -6.74 -8.60 -20.13
C LYS A 523 -5.35 -8.54 -19.48
N MET A 524 -4.84 -9.66 -18.96
CA MET A 524 -3.51 -9.80 -18.34
C MET A 524 -2.74 -11.02 -18.91
N PRO A 525 -2.50 -11.10 -20.23
CA PRO A 525 -1.88 -12.27 -20.88
C PRO A 525 -0.41 -12.50 -20.46
N ASP A 526 0.26 -11.46 -19.99
CA ASP A 526 1.71 -11.45 -19.68
C ASP A 526 2.00 -11.35 -18.16
N ALA A 527 0.98 -11.37 -17.31
CA ALA A 527 1.14 -11.29 -15.86
C ALA A 527 1.76 -12.60 -15.29
N PRO A 528 2.42 -12.56 -14.10
CA PRO A 528 3.12 -13.73 -13.57
C PRO A 528 2.28 -15.01 -13.42
N ALA A 529 1.00 -14.87 -13.05
CA ALA A 529 0.08 -16.00 -12.94
C ALA A 529 -0.42 -16.53 -14.30
N ALA A 530 -0.30 -15.75 -15.38
CA ALA A 530 -0.93 -16.05 -16.66
C ALA A 530 -0.46 -17.38 -17.28
N GLN A 531 0.80 -17.79 -17.08
CA GLN A 531 1.26 -19.09 -17.57
C GLN A 531 0.60 -20.26 -16.82
N ALA A 532 0.45 -20.16 -15.49
CA ALA A 532 -0.22 -21.17 -14.69
C ALA A 532 -1.72 -21.25 -15.01
N VAL A 533 -2.36 -20.09 -15.27
CA VAL A 533 -3.76 -20.01 -15.70
C VAL A 533 -3.96 -20.61 -17.10
N LYS A 534 -3.05 -20.36 -18.06
CA LYS A 534 -3.06 -21.00 -19.39
C LYS A 534 -2.98 -22.53 -19.28
N SER A 535 -2.08 -23.06 -18.45
CA SER A 535 -1.98 -24.50 -18.19
C SER A 535 -3.25 -25.06 -17.54
N TRP A 536 -3.82 -24.38 -16.53
CA TRP A 536 -5.05 -24.82 -15.88
C TRP A 536 -6.23 -24.88 -16.87
N ILE A 537 -6.39 -23.88 -17.73
CA ILE A 537 -7.43 -23.86 -18.77
C ILE A 537 -7.27 -25.06 -19.70
N TYR A 538 -6.06 -25.29 -20.23
CA TYR A 538 -5.78 -26.41 -21.13
C TYR A 538 -6.06 -27.79 -20.49
N GLU A 539 -5.76 -27.96 -19.19
CA GLU A 539 -6.06 -29.17 -18.43
C GLU A 539 -7.58 -29.41 -18.20
N ASN A 540 -8.41 -28.36 -18.25
CA ASN A 540 -9.82 -28.42 -17.82
C ASN A 540 -10.84 -28.11 -18.93
N GLU A 541 -10.42 -27.56 -20.07
CA GLU A 541 -11.28 -27.12 -21.18
C GLU A 541 -12.24 -28.20 -21.68
N GLU A 542 -11.75 -29.42 -21.92
CA GLU A 542 -12.61 -30.52 -22.37
C GLU A 542 -13.63 -30.95 -21.30
N GLY A 543 -13.27 -30.87 -20.01
CA GLY A 543 -14.19 -31.14 -18.91
C GLY A 543 -15.34 -30.12 -18.87
N VAL A 544 -15.00 -28.83 -18.97
CA VAL A 544 -15.97 -27.73 -19.03
C VAL A 544 -16.84 -27.81 -20.29
N ARG A 545 -16.27 -28.16 -21.46
CA ARG A 545 -17.06 -28.37 -22.68
C ARG A 545 -18.12 -29.45 -22.49
N ARG A 546 -17.74 -30.62 -21.96
CA ARG A 546 -18.66 -31.74 -21.72
C ARG A 546 -19.73 -31.41 -20.67
N ALA A 547 -19.39 -30.61 -19.65
CA ALA A 547 -20.35 -30.14 -18.66
C ALA A 547 -21.45 -29.26 -19.30
N ARG A 548 -21.06 -28.28 -20.11
CA ARG A 548 -21.99 -27.41 -20.86
C ARG A 548 -22.85 -28.17 -21.88
N GLU A 549 -22.25 -29.13 -22.59
CA GLU A 549 -22.97 -30.02 -23.50
C GLU A 549 -24.06 -30.83 -22.76
N PHE A 550 -23.76 -31.30 -21.55
CA PHE A 550 -24.70 -32.05 -20.71
C PHE A 550 -25.78 -31.16 -20.08
N GLU A 551 -25.44 -29.95 -19.62
CA GLU A 551 -26.46 -29.00 -19.15
C GLU A 551 -27.40 -28.58 -20.29
N ALA A 552 -26.87 -28.28 -21.48
CA ALA A 552 -27.69 -27.97 -22.66
C ALA A 552 -28.66 -29.10 -23.02
N LEU A 553 -28.22 -30.36 -22.91
CA LEU A 553 -29.08 -31.54 -23.06
C LEU A 553 -30.23 -31.52 -22.04
N ILE A 554 -29.93 -31.34 -20.74
CA ILE A 554 -30.95 -31.25 -19.67
C ILE A 554 -31.93 -30.09 -19.92
N GLN A 555 -31.41 -28.90 -20.26
CA GLN A 555 -32.21 -27.72 -20.55
C GLN A 555 -33.08 -27.87 -21.81
N SER A 556 -32.71 -28.74 -22.75
CA SER A 556 -33.59 -29.14 -23.86
C SER A 556 -34.69 -30.10 -23.41
N GLN A 557 -34.35 -31.13 -22.62
CA GLN A 557 -35.29 -32.12 -22.09
C GLN A 557 -36.37 -31.47 -21.20
N LEU A 558 -35.99 -30.45 -20.43
CA LEU A 558 -36.87 -29.63 -19.58
C LEU A 558 -37.72 -28.59 -20.35
N LYS A 559 -37.55 -28.49 -21.68
CA LYS A 559 -38.39 -27.65 -22.56
C LYS A 559 -39.26 -28.46 -23.53
N THR A 560 -39.05 -29.78 -23.60
CA THR A 560 -39.83 -30.72 -24.41
C THR A 560 -40.83 -31.55 -23.60
N ASN A 561 -40.78 -31.45 -22.27
CA ASN A 561 -41.77 -31.96 -21.32
C ASN A 561 -42.48 -30.78 -20.64
#